data_AF-A0A1G6VDH2-F1
#
_entry.id   AF-A0A1G6VDH2-F1
#
_cell.length_a   1.000
_cell.length_b   1.000
_cell.length_c   1.000
_cell.angle_alpha   90.00
_cell.angle_beta   90.00
_cell.angle_gamma   90.00
#
_symmetry.space_group_name_H-M   'P 1'
#
loop_
_entity.id
_entity.type
_entity.pdbx_description
1 polymer ?
#
loop_
_entity_poly.entity_id
_entity_poly.type
_entity_poly.pdbx_seq_one_letter_code
_entity_poly.pdbx_strand_id
1 'polypeptide(L)'
;MGSIALATLSLSILLFQISCKKEVNAQNTGSYVLPAATTSTLGGVIVGSGLSISPNGTLTANASTAQLNKLVYSKITFDSGGTYKGAEIWTANYDGTAQTKINVALPSGIVFSENPSPKLSPNGTKVFFTAGPASTYNPTMTTIESLYSCNIDGSGAVKIIEGTTISRIGDHMAY
;
A
#
# COMPACT_ATOMS: atom_id res chain seq x y z
N MET A 1 -71.67 -49.19 21.85
CA MET A 1 -71.28 -47.77 21.65
C MET A 1 -69.78 -47.55 21.44
N GLY A 2 -68.88 -48.48 21.80
CA GLY A 2 -67.43 -48.28 21.65
C GLY A 2 -66.89 -48.25 20.21
N SER A 3 -67.43 -49.08 19.31
CA SER A 3 -66.89 -49.21 17.93
C SER A 3 -67.08 -47.94 17.08
N ILE A 4 -68.21 -47.24 17.22
CA ILE A 4 -68.50 -46.00 16.46
C ILE A 4 -67.57 -44.87 16.93
N ALA A 5 -67.32 -44.75 18.24
CA ALA A 5 -66.41 -43.74 18.79
C ALA A 5 -64.95 -43.96 18.36
N LEU A 6 -64.52 -45.23 18.22
CA LEU A 6 -63.19 -45.55 17.71
C LEU A 6 -63.08 -45.28 16.20
N ALA A 7 -64.16 -45.51 15.43
CA ALA A 7 -64.19 -45.22 14.00
C ALA A 7 -64.14 -43.72 13.72
N THR A 8 -64.86 -42.90 14.48
CA THR A 8 -64.82 -41.44 14.33
C THR A 8 -63.48 -40.86 14.79
N LEU A 9 -62.87 -41.40 15.85
CA LEU A 9 -61.55 -40.99 16.30
C LEU A 9 -60.45 -41.36 15.30
N SER A 10 -60.50 -42.58 14.74
CA SER A 10 -59.60 -43.03 13.67
C SER A 10 -59.69 -42.14 12.42
N LEU A 11 -60.91 -41.79 12.00
CA LEU A 11 -61.13 -40.90 10.86
C LEU A 11 -60.64 -39.47 11.13
N SER A 12 -60.83 -38.97 12.35
CA SER A 12 -60.36 -37.64 12.77
C SER A 12 -58.83 -37.56 12.77
N ILE A 13 -58.14 -38.62 13.18
CA ILE A 13 -56.68 -38.72 13.13
C ILE A 13 -56.21 -38.73 11.67
N LEU A 14 -56.86 -39.48 10.78
CA LEU A 14 -56.53 -39.51 9.35
C LEU A 14 -56.68 -38.13 8.68
N LEU A 15 -57.76 -37.41 9.02
CA LEU A 15 -58.02 -36.06 8.51
C LEU A 15 -56.98 -35.05 9.03
N PHE A 16 -56.52 -35.21 10.27
CA PHE A 16 -55.44 -34.38 10.82
C PHE A 16 -54.09 -34.64 10.12
N GLN A 17 -53.78 -35.90 9.79
CA GLN A 17 -52.57 -36.26 9.02
C GLN A 17 -52.57 -35.71 7.58
N ILE A 18 -53.74 -35.49 6.98
CA ILE A 18 -53.88 -34.86 5.67
C ILE A 18 -53.76 -33.32 5.80
N SER A 19 -54.34 -32.73 6.84
CA SER A 19 -54.34 -31.28 7.07
C SER A 19 -52.97 -30.72 7.50
N CYS A 20 -52.16 -31.48 8.24
CA CYS A 20 -50.84 -31.04 8.69
C CYS A 20 -49.72 -31.20 7.65
N LYS A 21 -50.00 -31.65 6.43
CA LYS A 21 -49.05 -31.55 5.33
C LYS A 21 -49.05 -30.12 4.81
N LYS A 22 -48.38 -29.23 5.53
CA LYS A 22 -47.88 -27.99 4.94
C LYS A 22 -46.86 -28.42 3.90
N GLU A 23 -47.24 -28.44 2.64
CA GLU A 23 -46.26 -28.51 1.56
C GLU A 23 -45.39 -27.25 1.68
N VAL A 24 -44.20 -27.45 2.21
CA VAL A 24 -43.13 -26.49 2.00
C VAL A 24 -42.79 -26.65 0.52
N ASN A 25 -43.39 -25.80 -0.32
CA ASN A 25 -42.78 -25.46 -1.59
C ASN A 25 -41.45 -24.78 -1.23
N ALA A 26 -40.43 -25.58 -0.95
CA ALA A 26 -39.08 -25.10 -0.81
C ALA A 26 -38.81 -24.32 -2.10
N GLN A 27 -38.69 -23.01 -1.94
CA GLN A 27 -38.32 -22.07 -2.99
C GLN A 27 -37.24 -22.72 -3.85
N ASN A 28 -37.59 -23.00 -5.10
CA ASN A 28 -36.73 -23.50 -6.17
C ASN A 28 -35.31 -23.91 -5.70
N THR A 29 -35.16 -25.17 -5.29
CA THR A 29 -33.86 -25.80 -5.01
C THR A 29 -33.04 -26.06 -6.29
N GLY A 30 -33.37 -25.39 -7.40
CA GLY A 30 -32.41 -25.21 -8.46
C GLY A 30 -31.26 -24.38 -7.90
N SER A 31 -30.08 -24.99 -7.79
CA SER A 31 -28.85 -24.29 -7.44
C SER A 31 -28.75 -22.99 -8.25
N TYR A 32 -28.99 -21.85 -7.61
CA TYR A 32 -28.84 -20.57 -8.26
C TYR A 32 -27.35 -20.33 -8.46
N VAL A 33 -26.91 -20.39 -9.72
CA VAL A 33 -25.55 -20.01 -10.08
C VAL A 33 -25.55 -18.51 -10.33
N LEU A 34 -25.03 -17.76 -9.36
CA LEU A 34 -24.81 -16.33 -9.51
C LEU A 34 -23.83 -16.11 -10.67
N PRO A 35 -24.21 -15.39 -11.73
CA PRO A 35 -23.31 -15.15 -12.85
C PRO A 35 -22.07 -14.37 -12.36
N ALA A 36 -20.92 -14.72 -12.91
CA ALA A 36 -19.68 -13.99 -12.68
C ALA A 36 -19.88 -12.54 -13.17
N ALA A 37 -19.52 -11.58 -12.32
CA ALA A 37 -19.49 -10.19 -12.75
C ALA A 37 -18.33 -9.98 -13.74
N THR A 38 -18.51 -9.05 -14.66
CA THR A 38 -17.45 -8.59 -15.58
C THR A 38 -17.34 -7.07 -15.48
N THR A 39 -16.41 -6.47 -16.23
CA THR A 39 -16.28 -5.01 -16.28
C THR A 39 -17.45 -4.32 -16.98
N SER A 40 -18.26 -5.05 -17.76
CA SER A 40 -19.40 -4.52 -18.51
C SER A 40 -20.76 -5.13 -18.11
N THR A 41 -20.77 -6.23 -17.37
CA THR A 41 -21.98 -6.94 -16.94
C THR A 41 -21.97 -7.15 -15.42
N LEU A 42 -23.01 -6.68 -14.74
CA LEU A 42 -23.19 -6.88 -13.31
C LEU A 42 -23.41 -8.37 -12.99
N GLY A 43 -22.77 -8.85 -11.94
CA GLY A 43 -23.02 -10.16 -11.32
C GLY A 43 -23.38 -9.98 -9.85
N GLY A 44 -22.80 -10.79 -8.96
CA GLY A 44 -22.93 -10.61 -7.50
C GLY A 44 -22.22 -9.37 -6.92
N VAL A 45 -21.27 -8.82 -7.67
CA VAL A 45 -20.43 -7.68 -7.29
C VAL A 45 -20.25 -6.75 -8.49
N ILE A 46 -19.99 -5.47 -8.24
CA ILE A 46 -19.63 -4.49 -9.28
C ILE A 46 -18.12 -4.32 -9.26
N VAL A 47 -17.46 -4.52 -10.41
CA VAL A 47 -16.00 -4.40 -10.52
C VAL A 47 -15.61 -2.94 -10.75
N GLY A 48 -14.97 -2.33 -9.75
CA GLY A 48 -14.41 -0.98 -9.86
C GLY A 48 -12.98 -0.95 -10.42
N SER A 49 -12.45 0.26 -10.60
CA SER A 49 -11.05 0.47 -11.02
C SER A 49 -10.06 -0.22 -10.07
N GLY A 50 -9.01 -0.84 -10.62
CA GLY A 50 -8.00 -1.57 -9.84
C GLY A 50 -8.40 -2.99 -9.45
N LEU A 51 -9.59 -3.45 -9.85
CA LEU A 51 -10.05 -4.84 -9.65
C LEU A 51 -10.24 -5.54 -11.00
N SER A 52 -10.12 -6.86 -11.02
CA SER A 52 -10.44 -7.72 -12.16
C SER A 52 -11.16 -8.98 -11.70
N ILE A 53 -11.98 -9.59 -12.58
CA ILE A 53 -12.60 -10.89 -12.33
C ILE A 53 -12.10 -11.87 -13.39
N SER A 54 -11.57 -13.01 -12.95
CA SER A 54 -11.18 -14.10 -13.83
C SER A 54 -12.39 -14.88 -14.35
N PRO A 55 -12.26 -15.65 -15.45
CA PRO A 55 -13.39 -16.42 -16.02
C PRO A 55 -14.05 -17.41 -15.07
N ASN A 56 -13.37 -17.85 -14.01
CA ASN A 56 -13.92 -18.72 -12.96
C ASN A 56 -14.60 -17.93 -11.81
N GLY A 57 -14.75 -16.61 -11.93
CA GLY A 57 -15.46 -15.77 -10.96
C GLY A 57 -14.62 -15.21 -9.81
N THR A 58 -13.30 -15.44 -9.78
CA THR A 58 -12.44 -14.91 -8.71
C THR A 58 -12.19 -13.42 -8.91
N LEU A 59 -12.54 -12.62 -7.89
CA LEU A 59 -12.18 -11.20 -7.83
C LEU A 59 -10.73 -11.04 -7.36
N THR A 60 -9.95 -10.28 -8.12
CA THR A 60 -8.53 -10.00 -7.84
C THR A 60 -8.31 -8.49 -7.76
N ALA A 61 -7.46 -8.08 -6.82
CA ALA A 61 -6.91 -6.73 -6.83
C ALA A 61 -5.71 -6.66 -7.77
N ASN A 62 -5.78 -5.79 -8.78
CA ASN A 62 -4.66 -5.54 -9.66
C ASN A 62 -3.63 -4.73 -8.88
N ALA A 63 -2.41 -5.26 -8.70
CA ALA A 63 -1.36 -4.55 -8.00
C ALA A 63 -1.12 -3.18 -8.66
N SER A 64 -1.37 -2.10 -7.92
CA SER A 64 -1.40 -0.73 -8.45
C SER A 64 0.00 -0.16 -8.75
N THR A 65 1.06 -0.78 -8.22
CA THR A 65 2.44 -0.39 -8.48
C THR A 65 3.34 -1.61 -8.50
N ALA A 66 4.12 -1.78 -9.57
CA ALA A 66 5.18 -2.78 -9.60
C ALA A 66 6.21 -2.47 -8.51
N GLN A 67 6.51 -3.44 -7.66
CA GLN A 67 7.61 -3.33 -6.73
C GLN A 67 8.92 -3.28 -7.53
N LEU A 68 9.72 -2.24 -7.31
CA LEU A 68 10.97 -2.04 -8.06
C LEU A 68 12.10 -2.97 -7.62
N ASN A 69 11.89 -3.74 -6.55
CA ASN A 69 12.89 -4.57 -5.89
C ASN A 69 14.13 -3.80 -5.43
N LYS A 70 13.96 -2.51 -5.11
CA LYS A 70 15.04 -1.61 -4.71
C LYS A 70 14.88 -1.05 -3.30
N LEU A 71 16.01 -0.97 -2.60
CA LEU A 71 16.24 -0.13 -1.42
C LEU A 71 16.72 1.25 -1.86
N VAL A 72 16.42 2.26 -1.05
CA VAL A 72 17.09 3.56 -1.07
C VAL A 72 17.67 3.81 0.32
N TYR A 73 18.89 4.30 0.42
CA TYR A 73 19.57 4.48 1.70
C TYR A 73 20.60 5.62 1.67
N SER A 74 20.91 6.15 2.85
CA SER A 74 22.00 7.10 3.07
C SER A 74 23.31 6.34 3.27
N LYS A 75 24.38 6.79 2.62
CA LYS A 75 25.75 6.39 2.96
C LYS A 75 26.45 7.59 3.58
N ILE A 76 26.82 7.47 4.85
CA ILE A 76 27.43 8.56 5.63
C ILE A 76 28.93 8.29 5.74
N THR A 77 29.74 9.30 5.44
CA THR A 77 31.21 9.20 5.49
C THR A 77 31.76 10.02 6.65
N PHE A 78 32.65 9.41 7.42
CA PHE A 78 33.46 10.04 8.46
C PHE A 78 34.93 9.85 8.13
N ASP A 79 35.80 10.78 8.55
CA ASP A 79 37.24 10.52 8.55
C ASP A 79 37.68 9.65 9.74
N SER A 80 38.96 9.30 9.77
CA SER A 80 39.56 8.50 10.86
C SER A 80 39.48 9.19 12.23
N GLY A 81 39.26 10.51 12.27
CA GLY A 81 39.04 11.28 13.49
C GLY A 81 37.57 11.38 13.90
N GLY A 82 36.64 10.74 13.19
CA GLY A 82 35.21 10.81 13.44
C GLY A 82 34.53 12.09 12.93
N THR A 83 35.22 12.91 12.14
CA THR A 83 34.64 14.12 11.55
C THR A 83 33.76 13.76 10.38
N TYR A 84 32.52 14.25 10.37
CA TYR A 84 31.59 14.09 9.26
C TYR A 84 32.15 14.71 7.96
N LYS A 85 32.07 13.95 6.86
CA LYS A 85 32.56 14.34 5.52
C LYS A 85 31.46 14.44 4.45
N GLY A 86 30.23 14.13 4.80
CA GLY A 86 29.11 14.18 3.88
C GLY A 86 28.29 12.91 3.87
N ALA A 87 27.11 13.05 3.30
CA ALA A 87 26.19 11.97 3.02
C ALA A 87 26.01 11.83 1.52
N GLU A 88 25.70 10.62 1.10
CA GLU A 88 25.33 10.27 -0.26
C GLU A 88 24.02 9.49 -0.24
N ILE A 89 23.27 9.55 -1.33
CA ILE A 89 22.07 8.74 -1.51
C ILE A 89 22.38 7.62 -2.50
N TRP A 90 22.01 6.40 -2.12
CA TRP A 90 22.28 5.18 -2.88
C TRP A 90 21.03 4.34 -3.03
N THR A 91 21.03 3.51 -4.08
CA THR A 91 20.06 2.43 -4.27
C THR A 91 20.75 1.09 -4.35
N ALA A 92 20.05 0.03 -4.00
CA ALA A 92 20.51 -1.35 -4.17
C ALA A 92 19.30 -2.26 -4.38
N ASN A 93 19.52 -3.48 -4.86
CA ASN A 93 18.52 -4.53 -4.79
C ASN A 93 18.28 -4.95 -3.31
N TYR A 94 17.18 -5.64 -3.02
CA TYR A 94 16.88 -6.12 -1.66
C TYR A 94 17.91 -7.10 -1.09
N ASP A 95 18.65 -7.80 -1.95
CA ASP A 95 19.77 -8.67 -1.56
C ASP A 95 21.09 -7.90 -1.37
N GLY A 96 21.08 -6.57 -1.50
CA GLY A 96 22.25 -5.70 -1.38
C GLY A 96 23.13 -5.62 -2.64
N THR A 97 22.77 -6.29 -3.73
CA THR A 97 23.48 -6.22 -5.02
C THR A 97 23.10 -4.95 -5.80
N ALA A 98 23.78 -4.71 -6.93
CA ALA A 98 23.51 -3.58 -7.84
C ALA A 98 23.52 -2.19 -7.17
N GLN A 99 24.42 -1.98 -6.21
CA GLN A 99 24.57 -0.71 -5.51
C GLN A 99 24.92 0.41 -6.49
N THR A 100 24.09 1.44 -6.54
CA THR A 100 24.22 2.56 -7.47
C THR A 100 23.99 3.87 -6.71
N LYS A 101 24.96 4.78 -6.79
CA LYS A 101 24.84 6.14 -6.24
C LYS A 101 23.84 6.96 -7.07
N ILE A 102 22.95 7.68 -6.40
CA ILE A 102 22.13 8.72 -7.03
C ILE A 102 22.93 10.03 -6.99
N ASN A 103 23.39 10.47 -8.16
CA ASN A 103 24.15 11.72 -8.29
C ASN A 103 23.19 12.92 -8.31
N VAL A 104 22.64 13.26 -7.16
CA VAL A 104 21.70 14.38 -7.03
C VAL A 104 22.39 15.69 -7.40
N ALA A 105 21.84 16.38 -8.40
CA ALA A 105 22.30 17.69 -8.83
C ALA A 105 21.72 18.79 -7.92
N LEU A 106 22.29 18.93 -6.72
CA LEU A 106 21.87 19.95 -5.75
C LEU A 106 22.17 21.37 -6.24
N PRO A 107 21.33 22.37 -5.90
CA PRO A 107 21.64 23.78 -6.11
C PRO A 107 22.94 24.20 -5.41
N SER A 108 23.60 25.22 -5.94
CA SER A 108 24.83 25.76 -5.34
C SER A 108 24.60 26.20 -3.88
N GLY A 109 25.54 25.87 -2.99
CA GLY A 109 25.45 26.17 -1.57
C GLY A 109 24.53 25.26 -0.76
N ILE A 110 23.87 24.29 -1.40
CA ILE A 110 23.03 23.28 -0.73
C ILE A 110 23.82 21.98 -0.59
N VAL A 111 23.78 21.41 0.61
CA VAL A 111 24.35 20.09 0.93
C VAL A 111 23.30 19.20 1.57
N PHE A 112 23.54 17.90 1.53
CA PHE A 112 22.70 16.94 2.25
C PHE A 112 22.75 17.20 3.75
N SER A 113 21.65 16.88 4.43
CA SER A 113 21.67 16.71 5.88
C SER A 113 22.65 15.61 6.29
N GLU A 114 23.09 15.64 7.55
CA GLU A 114 23.94 14.57 8.11
C GLU A 114 23.34 13.19 7.92
N ASN A 115 22.02 13.12 8.07
CA ASN A 115 21.20 11.99 7.65
C ASN A 115 20.09 12.46 6.70
N PRO A 116 20.27 12.34 5.37
CA PRO A 116 19.29 12.82 4.39
C PRO A 116 18.00 11.99 4.33
N SER A 117 17.95 10.84 5.03
CA SER A 117 16.79 9.95 5.17
C SER A 117 15.97 9.73 3.88
N PRO A 118 16.60 9.33 2.76
CA PRO A 118 15.97 9.33 1.46
C PRO A 118 14.79 8.34 1.38
N LYS A 119 13.74 8.72 0.67
CA LYS A 119 12.54 7.90 0.41
C LYS A 119 12.19 7.95 -1.07
N LEU A 120 11.70 6.84 -1.63
CA LEU A 120 11.19 6.78 -3.00
C LEU A 120 9.69 7.05 -3.04
N SER A 121 9.23 7.71 -4.11
CA SER A 121 7.81 7.73 -4.43
C SER A 121 7.29 6.30 -4.71
N PRO A 122 5.98 6.03 -4.52
CA PRO A 122 5.42 4.69 -4.77
C PRO A 122 5.68 4.16 -6.20
N ASN A 123 5.75 5.05 -7.18
CA ASN A 123 6.06 4.70 -8.57
C ASN A 123 7.57 4.69 -8.90
N GLY A 124 8.46 4.94 -7.93
CA GLY A 124 9.92 4.91 -8.08
C GLY A 124 10.56 6.03 -8.88
N THR A 125 9.78 7.02 -9.35
CA THR A 125 10.28 8.07 -10.24
C THR A 125 10.94 9.23 -9.51
N LYS A 126 10.64 9.42 -8.22
CA LYS A 126 11.15 10.52 -7.41
C LYS A 126 11.82 10.02 -6.12
N VAL A 127 12.80 10.79 -5.68
CA VAL A 127 13.48 10.65 -4.39
C VAL A 127 13.18 11.88 -3.56
N PHE A 128 12.84 11.69 -2.29
CA PHE A 128 12.65 12.73 -1.30
C PHE A 128 13.72 12.60 -0.24
N PHE A 129 14.33 13.70 0.20
CA PHE A 129 15.45 13.68 1.14
C PHE A 129 15.59 15.03 1.84
N THR A 130 16.29 15.06 2.96
CA THR A 130 16.61 16.29 3.68
C THR A 130 17.95 16.87 3.24
N ALA A 131 17.96 18.19 3.03
CA ALA A 131 19.12 18.97 2.61
C ALA A 131 18.92 20.44 3.03
N GLY A 132 19.98 21.23 2.93
CA GLY A 132 19.89 22.67 3.21
C GLY A 132 21.20 23.43 3.04
N PRO A 133 21.21 24.72 3.45
CA PRO A 133 22.37 25.58 3.27
C PRO A 133 23.58 25.07 4.03
N ALA A 134 24.71 24.99 3.33
CA ALA A 134 25.99 24.60 3.91
C ALA A 134 26.39 25.52 5.08
N SER A 135 26.93 24.92 6.13
CA SER A 135 27.46 25.63 7.29
C SER A 135 28.80 26.28 6.98
N THR A 136 28.99 27.50 7.47
CA THR A 136 30.28 28.21 7.40
C THR A 136 31.36 27.50 8.22
N TYR A 137 30.99 26.74 9.25
CA TYR A 137 31.94 25.99 10.09
C TYR A 137 32.40 24.70 9.41
N ASN A 138 31.47 23.96 8.79
CA ASN A 138 31.78 22.76 8.01
C ASN A 138 30.90 22.77 6.75
N PRO A 139 31.48 23.00 5.55
CA PRO A 139 30.70 23.14 4.32
C PRO A 139 30.05 21.83 3.88
N THR A 140 30.33 20.71 4.54
CA THR A 140 29.65 19.43 4.29
C THR A 140 28.36 19.27 5.10
N MET A 141 28.15 20.08 6.15
CA MET A 141 26.98 20.01 7.03
C MET A 141 25.97 21.10 6.69
N THR A 142 24.68 20.81 6.85
CA THR A 142 23.62 21.81 6.74
C THR A 142 23.39 22.55 8.06
N THR A 143 22.92 23.79 7.99
CA THR A 143 22.48 24.58 9.15
C THR A 143 20.99 24.46 9.44
N ILE A 144 20.19 24.15 8.42
CA ILE A 144 18.73 24.04 8.48
C ILE A 144 18.30 22.89 7.57
N GLU A 145 17.47 21.99 8.07
CA GLU A 145 16.98 20.84 7.29
C GLU A 145 15.65 21.17 6.64
N SER A 146 15.63 21.22 5.31
CA SER A 146 14.45 21.36 4.46
C SER A 146 14.18 20.06 3.70
N LEU A 147 12.94 19.83 3.27
CA LEU A 147 12.62 18.70 2.41
C LEU A 147 12.87 19.07 0.95
N TYR A 148 13.63 18.23 0.26
CA TYR A 148 13.89 18.33 -1.17
C TYR A 148 13.32 17.11 -1.89
N SER A 149 13.09 17.26 -3.19
CA SER A 149 12.81 16.15 -4.10
C SER A 149 13.66 16.25 -5.37
N CYS A 150 13.99 15.11 -5.97
CA CYS A 150 14.60 15.04 -7.29
C CYS A 150 14.02 13.83 -8.05
N ASN A 151 14.33 13.71 -9.34
CA ASN A 151 14.07 12.49 -10.10
C ASN A 151 15.02 11.37 -9.65
N ILE A 152 14.66 10.10 -9.93
CA ILE A 152 15.45 8.92 -9.53
C ILE A 152 16.87 8.89 -10.12
N ASP A 153 17.10 9.60 -11.22
CA ASP A 153 18.43 9.78 -11.83
C ASP A 153 19.27 10.89 -11.15
N GLY A 154 18.70 11.59 -10.17
CA GLY A 154 19.33 12.70 -9.45
C GLY A 154 19.07 14.09 -10.06
N SER A 155 18.42 14.17 -11.22
CA SER A 155 18.12 15.45 -11.88
C SER A 155 16.95 16.20 -11.23
N GLY A 156 16.86 17.51 -11.48
CA GLY A 156 15.70 18.31 -11.11
C GLY A 156 15.50 18.44 -9.59
N ALA A 157 16.59 18.53 -8.82
CA ALA A 157 16.50 18.73 -7.38
C ALA A 157 15.84 20.08 -7.05
N VAL A 158 14.79 20.05 -6.23
CA VAL A 158 14.00 21.22 -5.83
C VAL A 158 13.59 21.10 -4.38
N LYS A 159 13.62 22.24 -3.66
CA LYS A 159 13.08 22.33 -2.30
C LYS A 159 11.56 22.29 -2.36
N ILE A 160 10.93 21.43 -1.56
CA ILE A 160 9.47 21.26 -1.53
C ILE A 160 8.85 21.65 -0.18
N ILE A 161 9.61 21.61 0.91
CA ILE A 161 9.18 22.13 2.22
C ILE A 161 10.35 22.89 2.85
N GLU A 162 10.10 24.12 3.26
CA GLU A 162 11.07 24.96 3.95
C GLU A 162 11.24 24.52 5.41
N GLY A 163 12.49 24.28 5.81
CA GLY A 163 12.86 24.18 7.21
C GLY A 163 13.23 25.54 7.78
N THR A 164 13.18 25.67 9.10
CA THR A 164 13.57 26.90 9.80
C THR A 164 14.49 26.57 10.99
N THR A 165 15.07 27.61 11.59
CA THR A 165 15.91 27.46 12.80
C THR A 165 15.12 26.98 14.02
N ILE A 166 13.80 27.20 14.05
CA ILE A 166 12.92 26.83 15.17
C ILE A 166 12.01 25.63 14.88
N SER A 167 11.98 25.18 13.62
CA SER A 167 11.21 24.02 13.18
C SER A 167 11.97 23.37 12.03
N ARG A 168 12.67 22.28 12.34
CA ARG A 168 13.48 21.52 11.38
C ARG A 168 12.69 20.33 10.82
N ILE A 169 12.90 20.01 9.55
CA ILE A 169 12.39 18.77 8.95
C ILE A 169 13.43 17.69 9.24
N GLY A 170 13.26 16.96 10.34
CA GLY A 170 14.12 15.84 10.71
C GLY A 170 13.35 14.53 10.71
N ASP A 171 13.93 13.49 10.11
CA ASP A 171 13.56 12.10 10.41
C ASP A 171 14.41 11.70 11.64
N HIS A 172 13.88 11.92 12.84
CA HIS A 172 14.43 11.28 14.05
C HIS A 172 14.32 9.77 13.85
N MET A 173 15.44 9.06 14.00
CA MET A 173 15.49 7.60 13.99
C MET A 173 14.36 7.02 14.86
N ALA A 174 13.75 5.94 14.36
CA ALA A 174 12.80 5.14 15.11
C ALA A 174 13.26 4.90 16.56
N TYR A 175 12.32 4.95 17.50
CA TYR A 175 12.51 4.51 18.88
C TYR A 175 13.16 3.13 18.96
#